data_AF-A0A9X5CN89-F1
#
_entry.id   AF-A0A9X5CN89-F1
#
_cell.length_a   1.000
_cell.length_b   1.000
_cell.length_c   1.000
_cell.angle_alpha   90.00
_cell.angle_beta   90.00
_cell.angle_gamma   90.00
#
_symmetry.space_group_name_H-M   'P 1'
#
loop_
_entity.id
_entity.type
_entity.pdbx_description
1 polymer ?
#
loop_
_entity_poly.entity_id
_entity_poly.type
_entity_poly.pdbx_seq_one_letter_code
_entity_poly.pdbx_strand_id
1 'polypeptide(L)'
;MDPRWWSWEGMHGGWVAGAALTAVRDSFAGSDRPVRSLTTHYLAPVGTGPLRFSGTAPATGRRTATCLFTGHQDGEPVVLGSALFGHGRGGPAHAGLTAPEVPKPDDCLPVELPADLALFARQLEIRPA
;
A
#
# COMPACT_ATOMS: atom_id res chain seq x y z
N MET A 1 -1.13 -8.90 12.57
CA MET A 1 -0.78 -8.83 11.14
C MET A 1 -0.75 -10.25 10.61
N ASP A 2 -1.18 -10.52 9.37
CA ASP A 2 -1.28 -11.90 8.84
C ASP A 2 0.12 -12.44 8.46
N PRO A 3 0.65 -13.49 9.12
CA PRO A 3 1.99 -14.02 8.86
C PRO A 3 2.22 -14.51 7.42
N ARG A 4 1.14 -14.81 6.67
CA ARG A 4 1.26 -15.21 5.26
C ARG A 4 1.86 -14.12 4.37
N TRP A 5 1.89 -12.88 4.85
CA TRP A 5 2.48 -11.74 4.16
C TRP A 5 3.92 -11.43 4.61
N TRP A 6 4.59 -12.36 5.31
CA TRP A 6 6.00 -12.20 5.68
C TRP A 6 6.91 -12.14 4.44
N SER A 7 7.96 -11.33 4.54
CA SER A 7 8.94 -11.01 3.51
C SER A 7 10.30 -10.73 4.15
N TRP A 8 11.28 -11.61 3.95
CA TRP A 8 12.63 -11.51 4.53
C TRP A 8 12.63 -11.21 6.05
N GLU A 9 12.74 -9.93 6.41
CA GLU A 9 12.95 -9.47 7.79
C GLU A 9 11.66 -8.98 8.48
N GLY A 10 10.53 -8.92 7.77
CA GLY A 10 9.26 -8.46 8.34
C GLY A 10 8.06 -8.63 7.42
N MET A 11 6.97 -7.91 7.70
CA MET A 11 5.79 -7.87 6.82
C MET A 11 6.12 -7.22 5.47
N HIS A 12 5.59 -7.80 4.40
CA HIS A 12 5.71 -7.26 3.04
C HIS A 12 5.25 -5.79 2.99
N GLY A 13 6.13 -4.91 2.50
CA GLY A 13 5.90 -3.46 2.54
C GLY A 13 4.58 -3.04 1.87
N GLY A 14 4.26 -3.61 0.70
CA GLY A 14 3.00 -3.33 0.01
C GLY A 14 1.76 -3.69 0.84
N TRP A 15 1.83 -4.74 1.67
CA TRP A 15 0.76 -5.12 2.58
C TRP A 15 0.61 -4.11 3.73
N VAL A 16 1.74 -3.70 4.32
CA VAL A 16 1.79 -2.67 5.37
C VAL A 16 1.25 -1.33 4.86
N ALA A 17 1.65 -0.91 3.66
CA ALA A 17 1.13 0.30 3.01
C ALA A 17 -0.38 0.22 2.74
N GLY A 18 -0.89 -0.94 2.31
CA GLY A 18 -2.33 -1.17 2.13
C GLY A 18 -3.12 -1.14 3.44
N ALA A 19 -2.56 -1.69 4.52
CA ALA A 19 -3.13 -1.62 5.86
C ALA A 19 -3.17 -0.17 6.37
N ALA A 20 -2.09 0.60 6.19
CA ALA A 20 -2.02 2.02 6.51
C ALA A 20 -3.08 2.81 5.74
N LEU A 21 -3.18 2.57 4.43
CA LEU A 21 -4.16 3.25 3.58
C LEU A 21 -5.60 3.01 4.06
N THR A 22 -5.92 1.76 4.44
CA THR A 22 -7.23 1.41 4.98
C THR A 22 -7.50 2.15 6.28
N ALA A 23 -6.59 2.06 7.25
CA ALA A 23 -6.77 2.69 8.56
C ALA A 23 -6.90 4.23 8.47
N VAL A 24 -6.08 4.86 7.63
CA VAL A 24 -6.04 6.32 7.45
C VAL A 24 -7.28 6.80 6.69
N ARG A 25 -7.74 6.07 5.66
CA ARG A 25 -8.99 6.41 4.95
C ARG A 25 -10.16 6.44 5.92
N ASP A 26 -10.31 5.40 6.72
CA ASP A 26 -11.44 5.22 7.65
C ASP A 26 -11.42 6.29 8.75
N SER A 27 -10.23 6.74 9.16
CA SER A 27 -10.07 7.74 10.21
C SER A 27 -10.24 9.19 9.75
N PHE A 28 -9.92 9.51 8.48
CA PHE A 28 -9.74 10.91 8.06
C PHE A 28 -10.47 11.32 6.78
N ALA A 29 -10.76 10.41 5.85
CA ALA A 29 -11.27 10.75 4.52
C ALA A 29 -12.74 10.36 4.30
N GLY A 30 -13.27 9.47 5.14
CA GLY A 30 -14.51 8.75 4.84
C GLY A 30 -14.29 7.71 3.74
N SER A 31 -15.11 6.66 3.71
CA SER A 31 -14.96 5.50 2.81
C SER A 31 -14.99 5.84 1.32
N ASP A 32 -15.59 6.97 0.95
CA ASP A 32 -16.03 7.21 -0.43
C ASP A 32 -14.99 7.95 -1.29
N ARG A 33 -13.92 8.48 -0.70
CA ARG A 33 -12.90 9.22 -1.45
C ARG A 33 -11.79 8.28 -1.92
N PRO A 34 -11.54 8.16 -3.25
CA PRO A 34 -10.46 7.31 -3.72
C PRO A 34 -9.08 7.89 -3.38
N VAL A 35 -8.09 7.01 -3.21
CA VAL A 35 -6.69 7.40 -3.04
C VAL A 35 -6.13 7.98 -4.33
N ARG A 36 -5.34 9.04 -4.21
CA ARG A 36 -4.63 9.71 -5.32
C ARG A 36 -3.13 9.53 -5.23
N SER A 37 -2.60 9.52 -4.02
CA SER A 37 -1.20 9.21 -3.74
C SER A 37 -1.05 8.64 -2.34
N LEU A 38 -0.05 7.79 -2.17
CA LEU A 38 0.39 7.26 -0.89
C LEU A 38 1.92 7.27 -0.89
N THR A 39 2.50 7.86 0.14
CA THR A 39 3.94 7.80 0.41
C THR A 39 4.12 7.11 1.75
N THR A 40 4.99 6.10 1.79
CA THR A 40 5.32 5.34 3.02
C THR A 40 6.83 5.29 3.18
N HIS A 41 7.29 5.50 4.40
CA HIS A 41 8.67 5.36 4.83
C HIS A 41 8.70 4.29 5.93
N TYR A 42 9.50 3.25 5.74
CA TYR A 42 9.66 2.16 6.70
C TYR A 42 10.88 2.46 7.57
N LEU A 43 10.64 2.64 8.87
CA LEU A 43 11.66 3.04 9.85
C LEU A 43 12.32 1.82 10.47
N ALA A 44 11.56 0.73 10.61
CA ALA A 44 12.00 -0.56 11.11
C ALA A 44 11.15 -1.68 10.50
N PRO A 45 11.62 -2.94 10.52
CA PRO A 45 10.81 -4.09 10.11
C PRO A 45 9.53 -4.19 10.94
N VAL A 46 8.40 -4.43 10.27
CA VAL A 46 7.10 -4.63 10.92
C VAL A 46 6.90 -6.11 11.21
N GLY A 47 6.61 -6.47 12.45
CA GLY A 47 6.39 -7.85 12.89
C GLY A 47 4.95 -8.34 12.69
N THR A 48 4.63 -9.47 13.30
CA THR A 48 3.28 -10.07 13.27
C THR A 48 2.32 -9.46 14.29
N GLY A 49 2.84 -8.69 15.25
CA GLY A 49 2.08 -8.01 16.30
C GLY A 49 1.12 -6.93 15.79
N PRO A 50 0.28 -6.34 16.64
CA PRO A 50 -0.67 -5.31 16.23
C PRO A 50 0.03 -4.04 15.73
N LEU A 51 -0.29 -3.61 14.51
CA LEU A 51 0.14 -2.32 13.95
C LEU A 51 -0.97 -1.29 14.16
N ARG A 52 -0.70 -0.21 14.90
CA ARG A 52 -1.66 0.86 15.16
C ARG A 52 -1.27 2.13 14.42
N PHE A 53 -2.23 2.77 13.77
CA PHE A 53 -2.00 4.02 13.05
C PHE A 53 -2.59 5.20 13.83
N SER A 54 -1.82 6.27 13.90
CA SER A 54 -2.28 7.59 14.32
C SER A 54 -1.92 8.61 13.24
N GLY A 55 -2.56 9.77 13.25
CA GLY A 55 -2.32 10.75 12.20
C GLY A 55 -3.11 12.03 12.37
N THR A 56 -2.96 12.90 11.38
CA THR A 56 -3.68 14.17 11.28
C THR A 56 -4.13 14.38 9.84
N ALA A 57 -5.17 15.18 9.66
CA ALA A 57 -5.66 15.60 8.35
C ALA A 57 -5.47 17.12 8.18
N PRO A 58 -4.22 17.60 7.99
CA PRO A 58 -3.90 19.03 8.04
C PRO A 58 -4.61 19.86 6.96
N ALA A 59 -5.07 19.22 5.89
CA ALA A 59 -5.81 19.88 4.82
C ALA A 59 -7.00 19.01 4.39
N THR A 60 -8.20 19.36 4.86
CA THR A 60 -9.45 18.69 4.48
C THR A 60 -10.40 19.70 3.84
N GLY A 61 -10.68 19.51 2.57
CA GLY A 61 -11.62 20.32 1.82
C GLY A 61 -12.79 19.49 1.26
N ARG A 62 -13.64 20.17 0.50
CA ARG A 62 -14.77 19.55 -0.22
C ARG A 62 -14.32 18.46 -1.19
N ARG A 63 -13.14 18.61 -1.81
CA ARG A 63 -12.68 17.76 -2.93
C ARG A 63 -11.55 16.82 -2.56
N THR A 64 -10.68 17.23 -1.65
CA THR A 64 -9.48 16.50 -1.28
C THR A 64 -9.32 16.44 0.24
N ALA A 65 -8.62 15.41 0.71
CA ALA A 65 -8.14 15.31 2.09
C ALA A 65 -6.69 14.81 2.07
N THR A 66 -5.79 15.57 2.67
CA THR A 66 -4.40 15.16 2.88
C THR A 66 -4.26 14.68 4.31
N CYS A 67 -3.68 13.49 4.48
CA CYS A 67 -3.44 12.86 5.77
C CYS A 67 -1.95 12.63 5.96
N LEU A 68 -1.45 12.89 7.17
CA LEU A 68 -0.12 12.46 7.63
C LEU A 68 -0.33 11.38 8.68
N PHE A 69 0.43 10.30 8.64
CA PHE A 69 0.25 9.19 9.56
C PHE A 69 1.57 8.60 10.06
N THR A 70 1.49 7.98 11.24
CA THR A 70 2.54 7.18 11.84
C THR A 70 1.95 5.84 12.29
N GLY A 71 2.57 4.74 11.85
CA GLY A 71 2.28 3.38 12.28
C GLY A 71 3.21 2.98 13.42
N HIS A 72 2.64 2.41 14.48
CA HIS A 72 3.35 2.01 15.69
C HIS A 72 3.16 0.53 15.96
N GLN A 73 4.23 -0.14 16.37
CA GLN A 73 4.20 -1.49 16.90
C GLN A 73 4.92 -1.51 18.25
N ASP A 74 4.29 -2.10 19.26
CA ASP A 74 4.85 -2.16 20.61
C ASP A 74 5.19 -0.77 21.20
N GLY A 75 4.46 0.26 20.76
CA GLY A 75 4.64 1.66 21.16
C GLY A 75 5.64 2.44 20.29
N GLU A 76 6.47 1.77 19.51
CA GLU A 76 7.52 2.39 18.71
C GLU A 76 7.06 2.71 17.28
N PRO A 77 7.45 3.86 16.70
CA PRO A 77 7.13 4.19 15.32
C PRO A 77 7.93 3.31 14.35
N VAL A 78 7.24 2.56 13.51
CA VAL A 78 7.84 1.64 12.53
C VAL A 78 7.56 2.06 11.08
N VAL A 79 6.54 2.88 10.85
CA VAL A 79 6.19 3.44 9.53
C VAL A 79 5.73 4.88 9.69
N LEU A 80 6.09 5.76 8.77
CA LEU A 80 5.49 7.09 8.63
C LEU A 80 5.11 7.36 7.18
N GLY A 81 4.15 8.24 6.95
CA GLY A 81 3.73 8.51 5.58
C GLY A 81 2.69 9.61 5.42
N SER A 82 2.29 9.78 4.17
CA SER A 82 1.20 10.68 3.79
C SER A 82 0.31 10.04 2.75
N ALA A 83 -0.98 10.41 2.77
CA ALA A 83 -1.96 9.99 1.80
C ALA A 83 -2.78 11.18 1.32
N LEU A 84 -3.04 11.25 0.01
CA LEU A 84 -3.97 12.19 -0.59
C LEU A 84 -5.20 11.43 -1.08
N PHE A 85 -6.37 11.84 -0.62
CA PHE A 85 -7.65 11.33 -1.07
C PHE A 85 -8.40 12.40 -1.85
N GLY A 86 -9.18 12.00 -2.85
CA GLY A 86 -10.05 12.92 -3.57
C GLY A 86 -10.56 12.37 -4.89
N HIS A 87 -11.73 12.84 -5.30
CA HIS A 87 -12.33 12.44 -6.56
C HIS A 87 -11.56 13.03 -7.76
N GLY A 88 -11.44 12.24 -8.83
CA GLY A 88 -10.99 12.75 -10.11
C GLY A 88 -11.92 13.86 -10.63
N ARG A 89 -11.35 14.78 -11.39
CA ARG A 89 -12.13 15.70 -12.22
C ARG A 89 -12.28 15.07 -13.60
N GLY A 90 -13.47 15.20 -14.19
CA GLY A 90 -13.62 14.98 -15.63
C GLY A 90 -12.68 15.91 -16.38
N GLY A 91 -12.09 15.40 -17.45
CA GLY A 91 -11.13 16.12 -18.27
C GLY A 91 -10.44 15.18 -19.26
N PRO A 92 -9.65 15.72 -20.19
CA PRO A 92 -8.88 14.91 -21.12
C PRO A 92 -7.99 13.94 -20.35
N ALA A 93 -8.13 12.64 -20.64
CA ALA A 93 -7.22 11.63 -20.15
C ALA A 93 -6.02 11.56 -21.08
N HIS A 94 -4.82 11.63 -20.52
CA HIS A 94 -3.58 11.42 -21.25
C HIS A 94 -2.83 10.26 -20.60
N ALA A 95 -2.66 9.18 -21.36
CA ALA A 95 -1.73 8.12 -21.02
C ALA A 95 -0.38 8.49 -21.66
N GLY A 96 0.59 8.90 -20.83
CA GLY A 96 1.85 9.47 -21.32
C GLY A 96 2.70 8.51 -22.14
N LEU A 97 2.71 7.24 -21.74
CA LEU A 97 3.47 6.18 -22.40
C LEU A 97 2.52 5.02 -22.71
N THR A 98 2.66 4.48 -23.92
CA THR A 98 2.00 3.22 -24.28
C THR A 98 2.56 2.09 -23.41
N ALA A 99 1.71 1.16 -23.00
CA ALA A 99 2.16 -0.06 -22.33
C ALA A 99 3.18 -0.80 -23.24
N PRO A 100 4.22 -1.42 -22.67
CA PRO A 100 5.17 -2.20 -23.47
C PRO A 100 4.46 -3.37 -24.16
N GLU A 101 4.95 -3.75 -25.34
CA GLU A 101 4.50 -4.96 -26.01
C GLU A 101 5.06 -6.18 -25.28
N VAL A 102 4.18 -6.88 -24.55
CA VAL A 102 4.50 -8.10 -23.79
C VAL A 102 3.47 -9.19 -24.10
N PRO A 103 3.80 -10.49 -23.91
CA PRO A 103 2.84 -11.57 -24.06
C PRO A 103 1.62 -11.37 -23.16
N LYS A 104 0.50 -12.02 -23.52
CA LYS A 104 -0.67 -12.03 -22.63
C LYS A 104 -0.32 -12.80 -21.35
N PRO A 105 -0.99 -12.52 -20.21
CA PRO A 105 -0.75 -13.26 -18.97
C PRO A 105 -0.82 -14.77 -19.14
N ASP A 106 -1.76 -15.29 -19.94
CA ASP A 106 -1.92 -16.73 -20.19
C ASP A 106 -0.75 -17.36 -20.98
N ASP A 107 0.00 -16.54 -21.71
CA ASP A 107 1.17 -16.94 -22.49
C ASP A 107 2.49 -16.82 -21.69
N CYS A 108 2.44 -16.22 -20.50
CA CYS A 108 3.56 -16.11 -19.57
C CYS A 108 3.59 -17.32 -18.61
N LEU A 109 4.78 -17.91 -18.42
CA LEU A 109 4.96 -18.99 -17.44
C LEU A 109 4.87 -18.43 -16.01
N PRO A 110 4.10 -19.07 -15.10
CA PRO A 110 4.08 -18.67 -13.71
C PRO A 110 5.45 -18.95 -13.06
N VAL A 111 5.87 -18.05 -12.17
CA VAL A 111 7.05 -18.25 -11.33
C VAL A 111 6.62 -18.49 -9.89
N GLU A 112 7.19 -19.54 -9.28
CA GLU A 112 7.08 -19.77 -7.85
C GLU A 112 8.35 -19.30 -7.16
N LEU A 113 8.22 -18.32 -6.26
CA LEU A 113 9.32 -17.93 -5.40
C LEU A 113 9.47 -18.94 -4.24
N PRO A 114 10.70 -19.32 -3.85
CA PRO A 114 10.95 -20.15 -2.69
C PRO A 114 10.32 -19.56 -1.42
N ALA A 115 9.61 -20.40 -0.67
CA ALA A 115 8.81 -19.97 0.48
C ALA A 115 9.68 -19.46 1.66
N ASP A 116 10.90 -19.95 1.75
CA ASP A 116 11.94 -19.51 2.68
C ASP A 116 12.47 -18.11 2.37
N LEU A 117 12.35 -17.65 1.12
CA LEU A 117 12.72 -16.29 0.73
C LEU A 117 11.55 -15.31 0.91
N ALA A 118 10.35 -15.69 0.47
CA ALA A 118 9.22 -14.77 0.35
C ALA A 118 7.86 -15.45 0.56
N LEU A 119 7.42 -15.63 1.81
CA LEU A 119 6.10 -16.22 2.10
C LEU A 119 4.94 -15.47 1.43
N PHE A 120 5.02 -14.14 1.34
CA PHE A 120 4.01 -13.33 0.65
C PHE A 120 3.78 -13.74 -0.81
N ALA A 121 4.80 -14.30 -1.48
CA ALA A 121 4.69 -14.69 -2.88
C ALA A 121 3.67 -15.81 -3.09
N ARG A 122 3.36 -16.62 -2.07
CA ARG A 122 2.29 -17.63 -2.11
C ARG A 122 0.88 -17.03 -2.12
N GLN A 123 0.76 -15.72 -1.86
CA GLN A 123 -0.52 -15.01 -1.90
C GLN A 123 -0.81 -14.40 -3.28
N LEU A 124 0.13 -14.52 -4.23
CA LEU A 124 0.06 -13.91 -5.56
C LEU A 124 0.40 -14.94 -6.62
N GLU A 125 -0.25 -14.83 -7.77
CA GLU A 125 0.21 -15.49 -9.00
C GLU A 125 1.10 -14.49 -9.75
N ILE A 126 2.38 -14.83 -9.93
CA ILE A 126 3.36 -13.98 -10.58
C ILE A 126 3.70 -14.58 -11.94
N ARG A 127 3.49 -13.82 -13.01
CA ARG A 127 3.79 -14.20 -14.39
C ARG A 127 4.68 -13.14 -15.04
N PRO A 128 6.01 -13.32 -15.05
CA PRO A 128 6.91 -12.40 -15.74
C PRO A 128 6.72 -12.47 -17.25
N ALA A 129 6.77 -11.31 -17.90
CA ALA A 129 6.76 -11.15 -19.36
C ALA A 129 8.15 -11.27 -19.96
#